data_AF-A0A940RCB1-F1
#
_entry.id   AF-A0A940RCB1-F1
#
_cell.length_a   1.000
_cell.length_b   1.000
_cell.length_c   1.000
_cell.angle_alpha   90.00
_cell.angle_beta   90.00
_cell.angle_gamma   90.00
#
_symmetry.space_group_name_H-M   'P 1'
#
loop_
_entity.id
_entity.type
_entity.pdbx_description
1 polymer ?
#
loop_
_entity_poly.entity_id
_entity_poly.type
_entity_poly.pdbx_seq_one_letter_code
_entity_poly.pdbx_strand_id
1 'polypeptide(L)'
;AYPPFFKPFQNNIAAVRDITSLAQYLRQKGANYIVFINVLQAPGGSRPYTLDTAATDNVLWSEIAGLYNKPLPGVDSVVSLDTSDYGIMDFEKRREIMNKGSESAARQLKGLTRKWGL
;
A
#
# COMPACT_ATOMS: atom_id res chain seq x y z
N ALA A 1 -20.19 2.93 3.56
CA ALA A 1 -19.28 1.93 2.98
C ALA A 1 -17.94 2.61 2.78
N TYR A 2 -16.81 1.91 2.97
CA TYR A 2 -15.47 2.41 2.56
C TYR A 2 -15.46 2.66 1.03
N PRO A 3 -14.36 3.00 0.37
CA PRO A 3 -14.17 2.39 -0.94
C PRO A 3 -14.28 0.88 -0.69
N PRO A 4 -15.34 0.24 -1.18
CA PRO A 4 -14.94 -0.93 -1.89
C PRO A 4 -15.61 -0.90 -3.25
N PHE A 5 -14.82 -1.26 -4.24
CA PHE A 5 -15.32 -1.96 -5.40
C PHE A 5 -15.98 -3.32 -5.02
N PHE A 6 -16.10 -3.67 -3.73
CA PHE A 6 -16.40 -5.00 -3.21
C PHE A 6 -17.37 -4.98 -2.02
N LYS A 7 -18.45 -5.75 -2.11
CA LYS A 7 -19.37 -5.94 -0.98
C LYS A 7 -18.67 -6.72 0.16
N PRO A 8 -19.13 -6.57 1.42
CA PRO A 8 -18.68 -7.45 2.50
C PRO A 8 -18.80 -8.91 2.10
N PHE A 9 -17.80 -9.73 2.47
CA PHE A 9 -17.81 -11.17 2.21
C PHE A 9 -17.79 -11.93 3.53
N GLN A 10 -18.82 -12.74 3.79
CA GLN A 10 -18.95 -13.51 5.04
C GLN A 10 -18.78 -12.64 6.30
N ASN A 11 -19.44 -11.49 6.36
CA ASN A 11 -19.33 -10.46 7.42
C ASN A 11 -17.94 -9.81 7.57
N ASN A 12 -17.00 -10.09 6.67
CA ASN A 12 -15.68 -9.46 6.66
C ASN A 12 -15.59 -8.34 5.62
N ILE A 13 -14.88 -7.27 5.98
CA ILE A 13 -14.56 -6.14 5.11
C ILE A 13 -13.05 -5.92 5.18
N ALA A 14 -12.41 -5.60 4.06
CA ALA A 14 -11.01 -5.21 4.06
C ALA A 14 -10.83 -3.88 4.84
N ALA A 15 -10.05 -3.93 5.93
CA ALA A 15 -9.75 -2.77 6.76
C ALA A 15 -8.44 -2.12 6.32
N VAL A 16 -8.49 -1.28 5.28
CA VAL A 16 -7.29 -0.65 4.70
C VAL A 16 -6.68 0.47 5.56
N ARG A 17 -7.40 1.01 6.56
CA ARG A 17 -6.89 2.13 7.38
C ARG A 17 -6.11 1.71 8.63
N ASP A 18 -6.28 0.49 9.12
CA ASP A 18 -5.74 0.08 10.43
C ASP A 18 -4.50 -0.82 10.30
N ILE A 19 -3.44 -0.25 9.70
CA ILE A 19 -2.17 -0.96 9.53
C ILE A 19 -1.46 -1.15 10.88
N THR A 20 -1.62 -0.20 11.81
CA THR A 20 -0.96 -0.23 13.12
C THR A 20 -1.46 -1.40 13.97
N SER A 21 -2.77 -1.65 14.03
CA SER A 21 -3.30 -2.81 14.77
C SER A 21 -2.82 -4.13 14.16
N LEU A 22 -2.74 -4.21 12.83
CA LEU A 22 -2.19 -5.39 12.16
C LEU A 22 -0.70 -5.58 12.51
N ALA A 23 0.09 -4.52 12.49
CA ALA A 23 1.50 -4.59 12.86
C ALA A 23 1.67 -5.05 14.31
N GLN A 24 0.89 -4.50 15.26
CA GLN A 24 0.90 -4.92 16.66
C GLN A 24 0.54 -6.40 16.81
N TYR A 25 -0.50 -6.86 16.10
CA TYR A 25 -0.88 -8.27 16.10
C TYR A 25 0.28 -9.16 15.62
N LEU A 26 0.95 -8.80 14.52
CA LEU A 26 2.10 -9.55 14.00
C LEU A 26 3.27 -9.58 15.01
N ARG A 27 3.53 -8.47 15.72
CA ARG A 27 4.52 -8.43 16.81
C ARG A 27 4.18 -9.41 17.92
N GLN A 28 2.92 -9.44 18.36
CA GLN A 28 2.45 -10.38 19.40
C GLN A 28 2.61 -11.83 18.95
N LYS A 29 2.60 -12.10 17.64
CA LYS A 29 2.87 -13.42 17.06
C LYS A 29 4.35 -13.74 16.86
N GLY A 30 5.26 -12.84 17.26
CA GLY A 30 6.71 -13.06 17.21
C GLY A 30 7.38 -12.51 15.95
N ALA A 31 6.74 -11.63 15.18
CA ALA A 31 7.39 -10.97 14.06
C ALA A 31 8.51 -10.00 14.55
N ASN A 32 9.75 -10.31 14.19
CA ASN A 32 10.92 -9.50 14.54
C ASN A 32 11.10 -8.28 13.63
N TYR A 33 10.69 -8.39 12.37
CA TYR A 33 10.71 -7.31 11.40
C TYR A 33 9.39 -7.25 10.65
N ILE A 34 8.82 -6.05 10.54
CA ILE A 34 7.57 -5.78 9.83
C ILE A 34 7.87 -4.75 8.75
N VAL A 35 7.74 -5.17 7.50
CA VAL A 35 7.81 -4.31 6.32
C VAL A 35 6.40 -4.04 5.84
N PHE A 36 6.04 -2.76 5.70
CA PHE A 36 4.81 -2.36 5.03
C PHE A 36 5.10 -2.07 3.55
N ILE A 37 4.39 -2.74 2.65
CA ILE A 37 4.44 -2.47 1.21
C ILE A 37 3.35 -1.46 0.88
N ASN A 38 3.74 -0.21 0.64
CA ASN A 38 2.82 0.83 0.19
C ASN A 38 2.69 0.77 -1.33
N VAL A 39 1.52 0.32 -1.80
CA VAL A 39 1.17 0.28 -3.23
C VAL A 39 0.39 1.52 -3.69
N LEU A 40 0.05 2.41 -2.76
CA LEU A 40 -0.49 3.72 -3.06
C LEU A 40 0.65 4.70 -3.30
N GLN A 41 0.30 5.90 -3.75
CA GLN A 41 1.31 6.89 -4.10
C GLN A 41 2.18 7.25 -2.90
N ALA A 42 3.48 7.38 -3.17
CA ALA A 42 4.46 7.87 -2.22
C ALA A 42 4.12 9.32 -1.78
N PRO A 43 4.71 9.82 -0.68
CA PRO A 43 4.50 11.20 -0.24
C PRO A 43 4.76 12.20 -1.37
N GLY A 44 3.82 13.12 -1.62
CA GLY A 44 3.90 14.11 -2.69
C GLY A 44 3.27 13.67 -4.02
N GLY A 45 2.76 12.45 -4.14
CA GLY A 45 1.93 12.04 -5.28
C GLY A 45 0.60 12.80 -5.33
N SER A 46 0.21 13.23 -6.53
CA SER A 46 -1.02 13.99 -6.79
C SER A 46 -1.88 13.39 -7.90
N ARG A 47 -1.54 12.18 -8.37
CA ARG A 47 -2.26 11.56 -9.49
C ARG A 47 -3.61 11.03 -9.01
N PRO A 48 -4.64 11.02 -9.87
CA PRO A 48 -5.89 10.33 -9.54
C PRO A 48 -5.67 8.81 -9.48
N TYR A 49 -6.45 8.11 -8.66
CA TYR A 49 -6.39 6.64 -8.52
C TYR A 49 -7.31 5.90 -9.49
N THR A 50 -8.30 6.63 -10.03
CA THR A 50 -9.24 6.18 -11.05
C THR A 50 -9.12 7.08 -12.29
N LEU A 51 -9.62 6.61 -13.44
CA LEU A 51 -9.55 7.36 -14.70
C LEU A 51 -10.40 8.64 -14.68
N ASP A 52 -11.52 8.63 -13.94
CA ASP A 52 -12.34 9.82 -13.72
C ASP A 52 -11.78 10.62 -12.55
N THR A 53 -11.18 11.77 -12.83
CA THR A 53 -10.60 12.65 -11.80
C THR A 53 -11.64 13.16 -10.80
N ALA A 54 -12.90 13.29 -11.21
CA ALA A 54 -13.99 13.79 -10.36
C ALA A 54 -14.63 12.70 -9.49
N ALA A 55 -14.24 11.43 -9.66
CA ALA A 55 -14.76 10.34 -8.86
C ALA A 55 -14.49 10.57 -7.37
N THR A 56 -15.55 10.51 -6.55
CA THR A 56 -15.46 10.64 -5.08
C THR A 56 -14.47 9.63 -4.47
N ASP A 57 -14.30 8.49 -5.12
CA ASP A 57 -13.34 7.45 -4.72
C ASP A 57 -11.89 7.96 -4.69
N ASN A 58 -11.50 8.87 -5.59
CA ASN A 58 -10.15 9.45 -5.57
C ASN A 58 -9.88 10.19 -4.25
N VAL A 59 -10.89 10.85 -3.67
CA VAL A 59 -10.77 11.55 -2.39
C VAL A 59 -10.47 10.55 -1.27
N LEU A 60 -11.23 9.44 -1.24
CA LEU A 60 -11.05 8.40 -0.22
C LEU A 60 -9.71 7.68 -0.35
N TRP A 61 -9.27 7.36 -1.57
CA TRP A 61 -7.94 6.78 -1.81
C TRP A 61 -6.81 7.75 -1.50
N SER A 62 -7.00 9.05 -1.75
CA SER A 62 -6.02 10.08 -1.36
C SER A 62 -5.90 10.22 0.15
N GLU A 63 -7.01 10.12 0.89
CA GLU A 63 -7.01 10.11 2.34
C GLU A 63 -6.22 8.90 2.89
N ILE A 64 -6.48 7.69 2.35
CA ILE A 64 -5.77 6.47 2.76
C ILE A 64 -4.28 6.58 2.45
N ALA A 65 -3.91 7.08 1.27
CA ALA A 65 -2.51 7.31 0.92
C ALA A 65 -1.84 8.32 1.87
N GLY A 66 -2.57 9.37 2.26
CA GLY A 66 -2.13 10.32 3.29
C GLY A 66 -1.87 9.67 4.64
N LEU A 67 -2.66 8.66 5.03
CA LEU A 67 -2.43 7.88 6.24
C LEU A 67 -1.19 6.99 6.13
N TYR A 68 -0.98 6.33 4.99
CA TYR A 68 0.18 5.46 4.76
C TYR A 68 1.51 6.22 4.72
N ASN A 69 1.47 7.51 4.42
CA ASN A 69 2.64 8.39 4.39
C ASN A 69 3.04 8.93 5.78
N LYS A 70 2.21 8.70 6.83
CA LYS A 70 2.57 9.01 8.21
C LYS A 70 3.40 7.87 8.81
N PRO A 71 4.21 8.13 9.85
CA PRO A 71 4.84 7.06 10.61
C PRO A 71 3.80 6.04 11.11
N LEU A 72 4.03 4.75 10.85
CA LEU A 72 3.16 3.65 11.25
C LEU A 72 3.79 2.92 12.44
N PRO A 73 3.31 3.12 13.69
CA PRO A 73 3.89 2.46 14.85
C PRO A 73 3.88 0.94 14.70
N GLY A 74 4.99 0.29 15.07
CA GLY A 74 5.16 -1.15 14.96
C GLY A 74 5.66 -1.64 13.60
N VAL A 75 5.64 -0.81 12.56
CA VAL A 75 6.26 -1.06 11.24
C VAL A 75 7.70 -0.56 11.25
N ASP A 76 8.67 -1.41 10.87
CA ASP A 76 10.09 -1.04 10.88
C ASP A 76 10.53 -0.30 9.62
N SER A 77 9.88 -0.60 8.50
CA SER A 77 10.23 -0.05 7.19
C SER A 77 9.03 -0.05 6.27
N VAL A 78 8.95 1.00 5.45
CA VAL A 78 7.95 1.14 4.39
C VAL A 78 8.67 1.03 3.06
N VAL A 79 8.18 0.16 2.18
CA VAL A 79 8.63 0.06 0.78
C VAL A 79 7.49 0.58 -0.08
N SER A 80 7.71 1.71 -0.75
CA SER A 80 6.71 2.30 -1.64
C SER A 80 6.94 1.83 -3.07
N LEU A 81 5.94 1.25 -3.70
CA LEU A 81 6.02 0.82 -5.10
C LEU A 81 5.59 1.97 -6.02
N ASP A 82 6.39 2.25 -7.04
CA ASP A 82 5.95 3.16 -8.10
C ASP A 82 5.07 2.41 -9.11
N THR A 83 3.76 2.38 -8.85
CA THR A 83 2.73 1.92 -9.80
C THR A 83 1.83 3.07 -10.25
N SER A 84 2.32 4.30 -10.15
CA SER A 84 1.54 5.53 -10.34
C SER A 84 1.04 5.79 -11.77
N ASP A 85 1.47 4.98 -12.75
CA ASP A 85 1.01 5.04 -14.14
C ASP A 85 -0.24 4.20 -14.41
N TYR A 86 -0.72 3.48 -13.39
CA TYR A 86 -1.83 2.53 -13.50
C TYR A 86 -2.96 2.92 -12.55
N GLY A 87 -4.19 2.84 -13.06
CA GLY A 87 -5.39 2.98 -12.24
C GLY A 87 -5.59 1.75 -11.35
N ILE A 88 -6.31 1.91 -10.24
CA ILE A 88 -6.65 0.81 -9.32
C ILE A 88 -7.59 -0.24 -9.96
N MET A 89 -8.14 0.06 -11.13
CA MET A 89 -9.02 -0.81 -11.91
C MET A 89 -8.38 -1.38 -13.18
N ASP A 90 -7.09 -1.09 -13.45
CA ASP A 90 -6.36 -1.53 -14.65
C ASP A 90 -5.93 -3.01 -14.55
N PHE A 91 -6.87 -3.91 -14.26
CA PHE A 91 -6.61 -5.35 -14.06
C PHE A 91 -6.07 -6.03 -15.34
N GLU A 92 -6.35 -5.47 -16.52
CA GLU A 92 -5.79 -5.92 -17.78
C GLU A 92 -4.28 -5.71 -17.87
N LYS A 93 -3.73 -4.72 -17.14
CA LYS A 93 -2.30 -4.39 -17.10
C LYS A 93 -1.55 -5.08 -15.96
N ARG A 94 -2.11 -6.15 -15.39
CA ARG A 94 -1.56 -6.84 -14.22
C ARG A 94 -0.09 -7.25 -14.40
N ARG A 95 0.33 -7.64 -15.60
CA ARG A 95 1.69 -8.10 -15.87
C ARG A 95 2.67 -6.94 -15.82
N GLU A 96 2.32 -5.82 -16.44
CA GLU A 96 3.09 -4.58 -16.44
C GLU A 96 3.22 -4.02 -15.02
N ILE A 97 2.12 -4.01 -14.26
CA ILE A 97 2.09 -3.59 -12.85
C ILE A 97 3.03 -4.46 -12.01
N MET A 98 2.97 -5.79 -12.17
CA MET A 98 3.86 -6.71 -11.46
C MET A 98 5.33 -6.47 -11.77
N ASN A 99 5.67 -6.28 -13.05
CA ASN A 99 7.03 -6.00 -13.48
C ASN A 99 7.55 -4.68 -12.88
N LYS A 100 6.76 -3.60 -13.00
CA LYS A 100 7.13 -2.28 -12.47
C LYS A 100 7.26 -2.30 -10.94
N GLY A 101 6.33 -2.95 -10.25
CA GLY A 101 6.37 -3.14 -8.80
C GLY A 101 7.59 -3.92 -8.35
N SER A 102 7.93 -5.01 -9.04
CA SER A 102 9.13 -5.81 -8.75
C SER A 102 10.42 -5.00 -8.90
N GLU A 103 10.54 -4.23 -9.98
CA GLU A 103 11.70 -3.37 -10.24
C GLU A 103 11.84 -2.28 -9.16
N SER A 104 10.71 -1.65 -8.79
CA SER A 104 10.66 -0.63 -7.73
C SER A 104 11.06 -1.20 -6.37
N ALA A 105 10.59 -2.40 -6.03
CA ALA A 105 10.92 -3.07 -4.78
C ALA A 105 12.39 -3.48 -4.73
N ALA A 106 12.94 -4.04 -5.80
CA ALA A 106 14.31 -4.55 -5.86
C ALA A 106 15.36 -3.47 -5.49
N ARG A 107 15.13 -2.21 -5.88
CA ARG A 107 16.01 -1.09 -5.51
C ARG A 107 16.00 -0.81 -4.00
N GLN A 108 14.83 -0.86 -3.37
CA GLN A 108 14.66 -0.55 -1.94
C GLN A 108 15.07 -1.72 -1.04
N LEU A 109 14.79 -2.95 -1.47
CA LEU A 109 15.14 -4.15 -0.73
C LEU A 109 16.65 -4.32 -0.52
N LYS A 110 17.49 -3.93 -1.49
CA LYS A 110 18.95 -3.94 -1.32
C LYS A 110 19.43 -3.08 -0.14
N GLY A 111 18.72 -1.99 0.16
CA GLY A 111 19.01 -1.16 1.34
C GLY A 111 18.58 -1.82 2.64
N LEU A 112 17.43 -2.50 2.62
CA LEU A 112 16.87 -3.19 3.78
C LEU A 112 17.69 -4.41 4.18
N THR A 113 18.11 -5.24 3.22
CA THR A 113 18.94 -6.42 3.50
C THR A 113 20.25 -6.01 4.16
N ARG A 114 20.90 -4.97 3.63
CA ARG A 114 22.13 -4.41 4.22
C ARG A 114 21.92 -3.85 5.63
N LYS A 115 20.77 -3.20 5.88
CA LYS A 115 20.42 -2.65 7.21
C LYS A 115 20.21 -3.74 8.26
N TRP A 116 19.69 -4.90 7.85
CA TRP A 116 19.36 -6.01 8.74
C TRP A 116 20.39 -7.13 8.74
N GLY A 117 21.46 -7.01 7.95
CA GLY A 117 22.50 -8.04 7.86
C GLY A 117 22.01 -9.34 7.23
N LEU A 118 21.00 -9.25 6.35
CA LEU A 118 20.43 -10.37 5.59
C LEU A 118 21.09 -10.50 4.21
#